data_AF-A0A4Q2Y9X4-F1
#
_entry.id   AF-A0A4Q2Y9X4-F1
#
_cell.length_a   1.000
_cell.length_b   1.000
_cell.length_c   1.000
_cell.angle_alpha   90.00
_cell.angle_beta   90.00
_cell.angle_gamma   90.00
#
_symmetry.space_group_name_H-M   'P 1'
#
loop_
_entity.id
_entity.type
_entity.pdbx_description
1 polymer ?
#
loop_
_entity_poly.entity_id
_entity_poly.type
_entity_poly.pdbx_seq_one_letter_code
_entity_poly.pdbx_strand_id
1 'polypeptide(L)'
;FIEPKSFVTFAGESKGRDPGLVRLKPVSAQEARLLSAAPPDAFLAHPCDVPGLAWAYQKAHEGRMFAVNRGPRQRGFLRCSCGYAVGIKNDNQEKAERAKDHHTPWDKPCDKDKQKRWKKEDLAHEFRTDVLQVRFEASLPPAPMEISPDSHESWRDGFQRTLTEAIRLAAARNLEIDQREIAATFRNWSYGYPEIVLYDTTAGGAGYCRMLLAGNVRLLLEKACAILDCPANCTHSCRACLQSFENQMHWERFNRVPVLEWLGKRLGAKHNMNPFAGNGGAPLNVDDPMPFIWSAWDKARHAVILASSLYGAEAGAGTGDDFLGPAFRERLNQLISWLAPGRKLDLCLSELPDFSAEKPGGLEVHEKLLPFAKEKRLRLWRIPASFDIRMHPRLILDPGTSEGAAFYSSDPEPSGWFDSFIPAPAFKSPAADPSVWANLKDGFSAPDSDPFVLPRTLSVKHYQSGESRNIIADFAFCAKRQFELLRIEDPFVLTHSTNYLHLRTFLEELAKIWVAWPKGIEVKFREAEDGTHIATVEDFRRWLAAKGTCLITRPQPAKGPTRKFFHDRRIRFELTATLKPKVAQVLLTGGIDRYMNSRVECSLVSQNELGRAG
;
A
#
# COMPACT_ATOMS: atom_id res chain seq x y z
N PHE A 1 -37.67 38.53 -7.12
CA PHE A 1 -37.66 37.19 -7.72
C PHE A 1 -37.13 37.33 -9.14
N ILE A 2 -35.95 36.78 -9.45
CA ILE A 2 -35.35 36.81 -10.79
C ILE A 2 -35.42 35.38 -11.31
N GLU A 3 -36.27 35.14 -12.30
CA GLU A 3 -36.40 33.83 -12.96
C GLU A 3 -35.39 33.76 -14.13
N PRO A 4 -34.33 32.95 -14.03
CA PRO A 4 -33.33 32.86 -15.08
C PRO A 4 -33.91 32.12 -16.30
N LYS A 5 -33.81 32.72 -17.49
CA LYS A 5 -34.28 32.13 -18.75
C LYS A 5 -33.39 30.98 -19.26
N SER A 6 -32.19 30.80 -18.71
CA SER A 6 -31.25 29.72 -19.06
C SER A 6 -30.26 29.44 -17.91
N PHE A 7 -29.40 28.42 -18.05
CA PHE A 7 -28.28 28.19 -17.13
C PHE A 7 -27.28 29.35 -17.21
N VAL A 8 -27.30 30.22 -16.20
CA VAL A 8 -26.45 31.41 -16.11
C VAL A 8 -25.35 31.22 -15.07
N THR A 9 -24.10 31.37 -15.48
CA THR A 9 -22.93 31.30 -14.59
C THR A 9 -22.43 32.68 -14.13
N PHE A 10 -23.01 33.76 -14.68
CA PHE A 10 -22.70 35.15 -14.36
C PHE A 10 -23.98 35.99 -14.24
N ALA A 11 -24.08 36.81 -13.20
CA ALA A 11 -25.26 37.67 -12.98
C ALA A 11 -25.47 38.71 -14.10
N GLY A 12 -24.39 39.24 -14.67
CA GLY A 12 -24.42 40.17 -15.80
C GLY A 12 -24.95 39.55 -17.09
N GLU A 13 -24.96 38.23 -17.16
CA GLU A 13 -25.51 37.44 -18.28
C GLU A 13 -26.85 36.81 -17.90
N SER A 14 -27.62 37.44 -17.01
CA SER A 14 -28.92 36.95 -16.52
C SER A 14 -29.95 36.57 -17.60
N LYS A 15 -29.77 37.06 -18.84
CA LYS A 15 -30.60 36.72 -20.00
C LYS A 15 -30.06 35.54 -20.82
N GLY A 16 -28.93 34.94 -20.43
CA GLY A 16 -28.19 33.96 -21.22
C GLY A 16 -27.39 34.59 -22.36
N ARG A 17 -26.78 33.74 -23.20
CA ARG A 17 -26.16 34.11 -24.48
C ARG A 17 -26.88 33.38 -25.60
N ASP A 18 -26.93 33.99 -26.78
CA ASP A 18 -27.42 33.29 -27.97
C ASP A 18 -26.53 32.06 -28.26
N PRO A 19 -27.12 30.89 -28.55
CA PRO A 19 -26.34 29.72 -28.92
C PRO A 19 -25.55 30.03 -30.20
N GLY A 20 -24.22 29.91 -30.12
CA GLY A 20 -23.36 30.14 -31.28
C GLY A 20 -23.60 29.12 -32.39
N LEU A 21 -23.17 29.45 -33.62
CA LEU A 21 -23.25 28.57 -34.81
C LEU A 21 -22.52 27.22 -34.63
N VAL A 22 -21.64 27.11 -33.64
CA VAL A 22 -20.85 25.91 -33.35
C VAL A 22 -21.00 25.55 -31.88
N ARG A 23 -21.32 24.27 -31.60
CA ARG A 23 -21.30 23.72 -30.24
C ARG A 23 -19.88 23.80 -29.68
N LEU A 24 -19.71 24.53 -28.59
CA LEU A 24 -18.48 24.43 -27.79
C LEU A 24 -18.37 23.00 -27.27
N LYS A 25 -17.36 22.25 -27.72
CA LYS A 25 -17.07 20.92 -27.17
C LYS A 25 -16.63 21.12 -25.72
N PRO A 26 -17.37 20.59 -24.73
CA PRO A 26 -16.92 20.67 -23.35
C PRO A 26 -15.56 19.98 -23.23
N VAL A 27 -14.68 20.53 -22.40
CA VAL A 27 -13.47 19.81 -22.01
C VAL A 27 -13.93 18.58 -21.26
N SER A 28 -13.63 17.40 -21.80
CA SER A 28 -13.99 16.15 -21.14
C SER A 28 -13.28 16.06 -19.80
N ALA A 29 -14.02 15.72 -18.75
CA ALA A 29 -13.39 15.28 -17.51
C ALA A 29 -12.58 14.01 -17.79
N GLN A 30 -11.53 13.80 -17.02
CA GLN A 30 -10.89 12.49 -17.00
C GLN A 30 -11.90 11.45 -16.55
N GLU A 31 -11.75 10.24 -17.07
CA GLU A 31 -12.50 9.08 -16.61
C GLU A 31 -12.42 8.95 -15.08
N ALA A 32 -13.54 8.57 -14.46
CA ALA A 32 -13.60 8.38 -13.03
C ALA A 32 -12.67 7.23 -12.59
N ARG A 33 -12.12 7.35 -11.38
CA ARG A 33 -11.23 6.35 -10.77
C ARG A 33 -11.75 5.94 -9.41
N LEU A 34 -11.52 4.68 -9.05
CA LEU A 34 -11.89 4.14 -7.74
C LEU A 34 -10.88 4.59 -6.68
N LEU A 35 -11.37 5.19 -5.58
CA LEU A 35 -10.56 5.61 -4.42
C LEU A 35 -10.51 4.55 -3.31
N SER A 36 -11.58 3.76 -3.13
CA SER A 36 -11.64 2.69 -2.12
C SER A 36 -11.81 1.34 -2.81
N ALA A 37 -10.74 0.56 -2.92
CA ALA A 37 -10.85 -0.84 -3.32
C ALA A 37 -11.73 -1.62 -2.32
N ALA A 38 -12.39 -2.68 -2.80
CA ALA A 38 -13.02 -3.63 -1.88
C ALA A 38 -11.93 -4.35 -1.06
N PRO A 39 -12.23 -4.68 0.21
CA PRO A 39 -11.30 -5.45 1.04
C PRO A 39 -11.17 -6.89 0.50
N PRO A 40 -10.04 -7.59 0.75
CA PRO A 40 -9.78 -8.92 0.18
C PRO A 40 -10.86 -9.97 0.47
N ASP A 41 -11.44 -9.95 1.66
CA ASP A 41 -12.53 -10.83 2.09
C ASP A 41 -13.80 -10.68 1.24
N ALA A 42 -14.09 -9.48 0.74
CA ALA A 42 -15.23 -9.25 -0.15
C ALA A 42 -15.12 -9.99 -1.49
N PHE A 43 -13.90 -10.29 -1.95
CA PHE A 43 -13.67 -11.08 -3.17
C PHE A 43 -13.90 -12.58 -2.95
N LEU A 44 -13.88 -13.05 -1.69
CA LEU A 44 -14.18 -14.44 -1.32
C LEU A 44 -15.68 -14.67 -1.09
N ALA A 45 -16.43 -13.60 -0.82
CA ALA A 45 -17.86 -13.67 -0.51
C ALA A 45 -18.72 -14.16 -1.70
N HIS A 46 -18.26 -13.94 -2.93
CA HIS A 46 -18.97 -14.31 -4.15
C HIS A 46 -18.05 -15.12 -5.07
N PRO A 47 -17.93 -16.45 -4.88
CA PRO A 47 -17.04 -17.27 -5.70
C PRO A 47 -17.40 -17.16 -7.19
N CYS A 48 -16.39 -17.02 -8.03
CA CYS A 48 -16.53 -16.98 -9.48
C CYS A 48 -16.52 -18.39 -10.09
N ASP A 49 -17.25 -18.59 -11.18
CA ASP A 49 -17.29 -19.85 -11.94
C ASP A 49 -16.26 -19.89 -13.10
N VAL A 50 -15.34 -18.93 -13.11
CA VAL A 50 -14.22 -18.82 -14.05
C VAL A 50 -12.92 -18.85 -13.23
N PRO A 51 -12.05 -19.86 -13.40
CA PRO A 51 -10.78 -19.94 -12.68
C PRO A 51 -9.88 -18.71 -12.89
N GLY A 52 -9.22 -18.27 -11.83
CA GLY A 52 -8.35 -17.09 -11.87
C GLY A 52 -9.14 -15.79 -12.10
N LEU A 53 -10.39 -15.74 -11.66
CA LEU A 53 -11.19 -14.52 -11.61
C LEU A 53 -11.75 -14.34 -10.21
N ALA A 54 -11.77 -13.11 -9.74
CA ALA A 54 -12.45 -12.72 -8.51
C ALA A 54 -13.24 -11.45 -8.73
N TRP A 55 -14.37 -11.30 -8.06
CA TRP A 55 -15.15 -10.06 -8.11
C TRP A 55 -15.67 -9.67 -6.73
N ALA A 56 -15.84 -8.37 -6.53
CA ALA A 56 -16.36 -7.83 -5.27
C ALA A 56 -17.25 -6.63 -5.53
N TYR A 57 -18.35 -6.58 -4.79
CA TYR A 57 -19.32 -5.49 -4.85
C TYR A 57 -19.16 -4.59 -3.62
N GLN A 58 -19.16 -3.28 -3.86
CA GLN A 58 -19.25 -2.26 -2.83
C GLN A 58 -20.56 -1.53 -2.99
N LYS A 59 -21.27 -1.38 -1.88
CA LYS A 59 -22.50 -0.61 -1.85
C LYS A 59 -22.20 0.87 -2.05
N ALA A 60 -23.20 1.62 -2.46
CA ALA A 60 -23.07 3.06 -2.70
C ALA A 60 -22.33 3.86 -1.61
N HIS A 61 -22.54 3.56 -0.33
CA HIS A 61 -21.87 4.29 0.75
C HIS A 61 -20.37 3.97 0.89
N GLU A 62 -19.88 2.87 0.30
CA GLU A 62 -18.50 2.37 0.36
C GLU A 62 -17.73 2.64 -0.95
N GLY A 63 -18.41 2.55 -2.09
CA GLY A 63 -17.84 2.76 -3.43
C GLY A 63 -17.57 4.23 -3.70
N ARG A 64 -16.35 4.69 -3.43
CA ARG A 64 -15.94 6.09 -3.65
C ARG A 64 -15.22 6.23 -4.98
N MET A 65 -15.83 6.99 -5.87
CA MET A 65 -15.30 7.31 -7.19
C MET A 65 -14.84 8.76 -7.22
N PHE A 66 -13.86 9.04 -8.06
CA PHE A 66 -13.25 10.35 -8.19
C PHE A 66 -13.01 10.71 -9.65
N ALA A 67 -13.52 11.85 -10.07
CA ALA A 67 -13.32 12.38 -11.41
C ALA A 67 -12.59 13.72 -11.34
N VAL A 68 -11.66 13.95 -12.28
CA VAL A 68 -10.89 15.20 -12.37
C VAL A 68 -11.06 15.82 -13.74
N ASN A 69 -11.49 17.07 -13.78
CA ASN A 69 -11.38 17.92 -14.95
C ASN A 69 -10.11 18.77 -14.84
N ARG A 70 -9.11 18.46 -15.68
CA ARG A 70 -7.87 19.24 -15.76
C ARG A 70 -7.93 20.36 -16.82
N GLY A 71 -9.12 20.82 -17.18
CA GLY A 71 -9.28 21.92 -18.11
C GLY A 71 -8.72 21.65 -19.52
N PRO A 72 -8.76 22.66 -20.39
CA PRO A 72 -8.31 22.51 -21.78
C PRO A 72 -6.85 22.03 -21.83
N ARG A 73 -6.56 21.04 -22.67
CA ARG A 73 -5.19 20.50 -22.86
C ARG A 73 -4.49 20.08 -21.55
N GLN A 74 -5.26 19.66 -20.53
CA GLN A 74 -4.74 19.19 -19.24
C GLN A 74 -3.92 20.25 -18.47
N ARG A 75 -4.24 21.55 -18.65
CA ARG A 75 -3.52 22.69 -18.04
C ARG A 75 -4.26 23.36 -16.87
N GLY A 76 -5.39 22.82 -16.47
CA GLY A 76 -6.20 23.25 -15.33
C GLY A 76 -7.01 24.52 -15.59
N PHE A 77 -7.48 25.08 -14.48
CA PHE A 77 -8.25 26.32 -14.41
C PHE A 77 -7.49 27.35 -13.61
N LEU A 78 -7.59 28.60 -14.05
CA LEU A 78 -7.11 29.75 -13.31
C LEU A 78 -8.30 30.36 -12.58
N ARG A 79 -8.27 30.35 -11.26
CA ARG A 79 -9.34 30.84 -10.39
C ARG A 79 -8.86 32.02 -9.57
N CYS A 80 -9.62 33.11 -9.62
CA CYS A 80 -9.47 34.24 -8.73
C CYS A 80 -10.14 33.94 -7.39
N SER A 81 -9.60 34.49 -6.30
CA SER A 81 -10.24 34.46 -4.98
C SER A 81 -11.61 35.15 -4.93
N CYS A 82 -11.99 35.91 -5.96
CA CYS A 82 -13.34 36.49 -6.12
C CYS A 82 -14.38 35.51 -6.71
N GLY A 83 -13.96 34.32 -7.15
CA GLY A 83 -14.82 33.31 -7.77
C GLY A 83 -14.77 33.27 -9.30
N TYR A 84 -14.17 34.26 -9.97
CA TYR A 84 -13.93 34.20 -11.42
C TYR A 84 -13.00 33.04 -11.76
N ALA A 85 -13.35 32.23 -12.76
CA ALA A 85 -12.55 31.09 -13.19
C ALA A 85 -12.53 30.95 -14.72
N VAL A 86 -11.37 30.58 -15.27
CA VAL A 86 -11.18 30.36 -16.71
C VAL A 86 -10.28 29.15 -16.97
N GLY A 87 -10.61 28.35 -17.98
CA GLY A 87 -9.77 27.23 -18.41
C GLY A 87 -8.56 27.69 -19.22
N ILE A 88 -7.39 27.14 -18.93
CA ILE A 88 -6.12 27.54 -19.57
C ILE A 88 -5.79 26.64 -20.76
N LYS A 89 -5.52 27.23 -21.93
CA LYS A 89 -5.13 26.49 -23.15
C LYS A 89 -3.62 26.51 -23.41
N ASN A 90 -2.90 27.55 -22.97
CA ASN A 90 -1.45 27.71 -23.12
C ASN A 90 -0.92 28.78 -22.16
N ASP A 91 0.40 28.89 -22.05
CA ASP A 91 1.08 29.81 -21.11
C ASP A 91 0.86 31.29 -21.45
N ASN A 92 0.73 31.63 -22.74
CA ASN A 92 0.48 33.00 -23.16
C ASN A 92 -0.92 33.47 -22.73
N GLN A 93 -1.93 32.60 -22.87
CA GLN A 93 -3.27 32.86 -22.37
C GLN A 93 -3.26 33.00 -20.85
N GLU A 94 -2.55 32.13 -20.12
CA GLU A 94 -2.46 32.24 -18.66
C GLU A 94 -1.88 33.61 -18.23
N LYS A 95 -0.80 34.05 -18.86
CA LYS A 95 -0.21 35.38 -18.60
C LYS A 95 -1.20 36.51 -18.89
N ALA A 96 -1.89 36.45 -20.03
CA ALA A 96 -2.88 37.44 -20.41
C ALA A 96 -4.04 37.51 -19.42
N GLU A 97 -4.60 36.37 -19.02
CA GLU A 97 -5.71 36.31 -18.04
C GLU A 97 -5.28 36.84 -16.67
N ARG A 98 -4.03 36.57 -16.24
CA ARG A 98 -3.53 37.08 -14.96
C ARG A 98 -3.48 38.62 -14.93
N ALA A 99 -3.06 39.22 -16.04
CA ALA A 99 -2.91 40.68 -16.20
C ALA A 99 -4.26 41.40 -16.43
N LYS A 100 -5.25 40.69 -16.98
CA LYS A 100 -6.55 41.25 -17.35
C LYS A 100 -7.41 41.60 -16.13
N ASP A 101 -8.17 42.69 -16.25
CA ASP A 101 -9.24 43.02 -15.31
C ASP A 101 -10.50 42.21 -15.62
N HIS A 102 -11.17 41.74 -14.56
CA HIS A 102 -12.33 40.87 -14.67
C HIS A 102 -13.41 41.26 -13.66
N HIS A 103 -14.63 40.86 -13.95
CA HIS A 103 -15.76 40.96 -13.05
C HIS A 103 -15.93 39.67 -12.24
N THR A 104 -16.43 39.81 -11.02
CA THR A 104 -16.87 38.71 -10.17
C THR A 104 -18.06 37.96 -10.82
N PRO A 105 -18.39 36.74 -10.37
CA PRO A 105 -19.59 36.04 -10.81
C PRO A 105 -20.91 36.84 -10.62
N TRP A 106 -20.91 37.84 -9.74
CA TRP A 106 -22.03 38.76 -9.49
C TRP A 106 -21.92 40.08 -10.27
N ASP A 107 -21.09 40.13 -11.31
CA ASP A 107 -20.92 41.27 -12.22
C ASP A 107 -20.36 42.56 -11.59
N LYS A 108 -19.70 42.44 -10.44
CA LYS A 108 -18.97 43.55 -9.83
C LYS A 108 -17.50 43.55 -10.25
N PRO A 109 -16.83 44.71 -10.40
CA PRO A 109 -15.38 44.75 -10.60
C PRO A 109 -14.64 43.97 -9.50
N CYS A 110 -13.60 43.22 -9.87
CA CYS A 110 -12.81 42.47 -8.89
C CYS A 110 -11.98 43.43 -8.00
N ASP A 111 -12.15 43.32 -6.68
CA ASP A 111 -11.46 44.10 -5.66
C ASP A 111 -10.20 43.41 -5.10
N LYS A 112 -9.83 42.25 -5.64
CA LYS A 112 -8.73 41.42 -5.11
C LYS A 112 -7.38 41.84 -5.69
N ASP A 113 -6.35 41.78 -4.84
CA ASP A 113 -4.97 42.11 -5.17
C ASP A 113 -4.50 41.35 -6.44
N LYS A 114 -4.14 42.11 -7.48
CA LYS A 114 -3.73 41.58 -8.80
C LYS A 114 -2.58 40.57 -8.72
N GLN A 115 -1.68 40.71 -7.74
CA GLN A 115 -0.50 39.86 -7.60
C GLN A 115 -0.79 38.54 -6.85
N LYS A 116 -1.78 38.54 -5.95
CA LYS A 116 -2.06 37.42 -5.04
C LYS A 116 -3.39 36.71 -5.26
N ARG A 117 -4.27 37.26 -6.11
CA ARG A 117 -5.64 36.77 -6.30
C ARG A 117 -5.76 35.42 -7.00
N TRP A 118 -4.74 34.95 -7.71
CA TRP A 118 -4.84 33.84 -8.65
C TRP A 118 -4.32 32.51 -8.11
N LYS A 119 -5.12 31.46 -8.25
CA LYS A 119 -4.73 30.07 -8.02
C LYS A 119 -4.95 29.25 -9.30
N LYS A 120 -4.01 28.34 -9.57
CA LYS A 120 -4.13 27.36 -10.66
C LYS A 120 -4.54 26.03 -10.07
N GLU A 121 -5.67 25.49 -10.50
CA GLU A 121 -6.33 24.37 -9.85
C GLU A 121 -6.99 23.45 -10.90
N ASP A 122 -7.06 22.16 -10.60
CA ASP A 122 -7.91 21.21 -11.32
C ASP A 122 -9.25 21.09 -10.57
N LEU A 123 -10.34 20.89 -11.31
CA LEU A 123 -11.66 20.70 -10.70
C LEU A 123 -11.89 19.22 -10.49
N ALA A 124 -12.11 18.80 -9.24
CA ALA A 124 -12.31 17.40 -8.92
C ALA A 124 -13.59 17.18 -8.13
N HIS A 125 -14.21 16.02 -8.33
CA HIS A 125 -15.42 15.62 -7.63
C HIS A 125 -15.28 14.17 -7.14
N GLU A 126 -15.43 13.99 -5.83
CA GLU A 126 -15.66 12.68 -5.22
C GLU A 126 -17.16 12.43 -5.16
N PHE A 127 -17.58 11.26 -5.63
CA PHE A 127 -18.95 10.80 -5.55
C PHE A 127 -19.01 9.35 -5.09
N ARG A 128 -20.19 8.94 -4.65
CA ARG A 128 -20.45 7.63 -4.06
C ARG A 128 -21.47 6.89 -4.91
N THR A 129 -21.21 5.64 -5.24
CA THR A 129 -22.07 4.81 -6.11
C THR A 129 -21.80 3.32 -5.90
N ASP A 130 -22.71 2.49 -6.39
CA ASP A 130 -22.50 1.04 -6.42
C ASP A 130 -21.36 0.70 -7.37
N VAL A 131 -20.43 -0.13 -6.90
CA VAL A 131 -19.21 -0.51 -7.64
C VAL A 131 -19.06 -2.02 -7.66
N LEU A 132 -18.77 -2.59 -8.84
CA LEU A 132 -18.38 -3.97 -9.02
C LEU A 132 -16.94 -4.02 -9.55
N GLN A 133 -16.02 -4.55 -8.75
CA GLN A 133 -14.64 -4.85 -9.16
C GLN A 133 -14.58 -6.26 -9.71
N VAL A 134 -13.93 -6.43 -10.87
CA VAL A 134 -13.66 -7.72 -11.52
C VAL A 134 -12.15 -7.82 -11.74
N ARG A 135 -11.49 -8.68 -10.97
CA ARG A 135 -10.04 -8.94 -11.02
C ARG A 135 -9.77 -10.19 -11.83
N PHE A 136 -8.85 -10.08 -12.77
CA PHE A 136 -8.31 -11.24 -13.47
C PHE A 136 -6.96 -11.59 -12.87
N GLU A 137 -6.78 -12.83 -12.43
CA GLU A 137 -5.50 -13.37 -11.98
C GLU A 137 -4.70 -13.91 -13.16
N ALA A 138 -4.47 -13.05 -14.15
CA ALA A 138 -3.73 -13.41 -15.34
C ALA A 138 -3.05 -12.19 -15.97
N SER A 139 -1.81 -12.36 -16.40
CA SER A 139 -1.10 -11.36 -17.19
C SER A 139 -1.83 -11.07 -18.50
N LEU A 140 -1.76 -9.82 -18.94
CA LEU A 140 -2.04 -9.44 -20.32
C LEU A 140 -1.08 -10.18 -21.26
N PRO A 141 -1.49 -10.48 -22.50
CA PRO A 141 -0.56 -11.05 -23.47
C PRO A 141 0.59 -10.06 -23.73
N PRO A 142 1.79 -10.54 -24.08
CA PRO A 142 2.86 -9.65 -24.50
C PRO A 142 2.44 -8.87 -25.75
N ALA A 143 2.97 -7.66 -25.92
CA ALA A 143 2.75 -6.90 -27.14
C ALA A 143 3.29 -7.70 -28.34
N PRO A 144 2.59 -7.70 -29.50
CA PRO A 144 3.08 -8.33 -30.72
C PRO A 144 4.47 -7.82 -31.08
N MET A 145 5.30 -8.68 -31.67
CA MET A 145 6.70 -8.35 -32.00
C MET A 145 6.82 -7.17 -32.98
N GLU A 146 5.78 -6.92 -33.77
CA GLU A 146 5.68 -5.82 -34.72
C GLU A 146 5.49 -4.46 -34.04
N ILE A 147 5.07 -4.43 -32.77
CA ILE A 147 4.91 -3.20 -32.00
C ILE A 147 6.26 -2.79 -31.42
N SER A 148 6.70 -1.58 -31.75
CA SER A 148 7.94 -1.02 -31.20
C SER A 148 7.92 -1.00 -29.67
N PRO A 149 9.07 -1.22 -28.99
CA PRO A 149 9.16 -1.17 -27.53
C PRO A 149 8.56 0.11 -26.92
N ASP A 150 8.79 1.26 -27.55
CA ASP A 150 8.25 2.56 -27.12
C ASP A 150 6.71 2.63 -27.16
N SER A 151 6.07 1.77 -27.94
CA SER A 151 4.60 1.70 -28.08
C SER A 151 3.96 0.61 -27.21
N HIS A 152 4.73 -0.18 -26.46
CA HIS A 152 4.19 -1.29 -25.65
C HIS A 152 3.19 -0.82 -24.59
N GLU A 153 3.46 0.32 -23.95
CA GLU A 153 2.53 0.88 -22.95
C GLU A 153 1.22 1.33 -23.59
N SER A 154 1.28 2.01 -24.74
CA SER A 154 0.10 2.43 -25.50
C SER A 154 -0.74 1.22 -25.95
N TRP A 155 -0.07 0.16 -26.41
CA TRP A 155 -0.75 -1.09 -26.78
C TRP A 155 -1.43 -1.76 -25.58
N ARG A 156 -0.77 -1.81 -24.41
CA ARG A 156 -1.37 -2.34 -23.16
C ARG A 156 -2.57 -1.50 -22.70
N ASP A 157 -2.47 -0.17 -22.73
CA ASP A 157 -3.59 0.74 -22.44
C ASP A 157 -4.76 0.48 -23.39
N GLY A 158 -4.49 0.34 -24.69
CA GLY A 158 -5.50 -0.01 -25.71
C GLY A 158 -6.16 -1.36 -25.45
N PHE A 159 -5.38 -2.37 -25.05
CA PHE A 159 -5.90 -3.68 -24.66
C PHE A 159 -6.86 -3.56 -23.46
N GLN A 160 -6.42 -2.93 -22.37
CA GLN A 160 -7.23 -2.79 -21.16
C GLN A 160 -8.47 -1.94 -21.40
N ARG A 161 -8.34 -0.86 -22.17
CA ARG A 161 -9.46 -0.01 -22.61
C ARG A 161 -10.48 -0.82 -23.40
N THR A 162 -10.02 -1.65 -24.33
CA THR A 162 -10.90 -2.52 -25.14
C THR A 162 -11.61 -3.56 -24.27
N LEU A 163 -10.87 -4.23 -23.37
CA LEU A 163 -11.42 -5.21 -22.43
C LEU A 163 -12.49 -4.59 -21.52
N THR A 164 -12.19 -3.42 -20.96
CA THR A 164 -13.09 -2.65 -20.09
C THR A 164 -14.37 -2.28 -20.82
N GLU A 165 -14.26 -1.77 -22.06
CA GLU A 165 -15.43 -1.38 -22.84
C GLU A 165 -16.28 -2.58 -23.25
N ALA A 166 -15.65 -3.69 -23.64
CA ALA A 166 -16.36 -4.93 -23.96
C ALA A 166 -17.18 -5.44 -22.77
N ILE A 167 -16.60 -5.42 -21.56
CA ILE A 167 -17.28 -5.85 -20.33
C ILE A 167 -18.36 -4.86 -19.90
N ARG A 168 -18.15 -3.55 -20.07
CA ARG A 168 -19.18 -2.53 -19.82
C ARG A 168 -20.39 -2.70 -20.74
N LEU A 169 -20.15 -2.88 -22.04
CA LEU A 169 -21.21 -3.13 -23.01
C LEU A 169 -21.90 -4.47 -22.76
N ALA A 170 -21.15 -5.50 -22.37
CA ALA A 170 -21.70 -6.81 -21.99
C ALA A 170 -22.61 -6.69 -20.77
N ALA A 171 -22.20 -5.92 -19.76
CA ALA A 171 -22.99 -5.66 -18.57
C ALA A 171 -24.32 -4.97 -18.91
N ALA A 172 -24.28 -3.90 -19.72
CA ALA A 172 -25.49 -3.22 -20.16
C ALA A 172 -26.43 -4.15 -20.95
N ARG A 173 -25.90 -4.96 -21.88
CA ARG A 173 -26.66 -5.96 -22.64
C ARG A 173 -27.14 -7.14 -21.79
N ASN A 174 -26.46 -7.46 -20.69
CA ASN A 174 -26.86 -8.53 -19.78
C ASN A 174 -28.06 -8.10 -18.95
N LEU A 175 -28.09 -6.85 -18.51
CA LEU A 175 -29.19 -6.29 -17.72
C LEU A 175 -30.30 -5.66 -18.58
N GLU A 176 -30.14 -5.63 -19.90
CA GLU A 176 -31.07 -4.98 -20.84
C GLU A 176 -31.33 -3.50 -20.51
N ILE A 177 -30.28 -2.79 -20.09
CA ILE A 177 -30.32 -1.37 -19.75
C ILE A 177 -29.64 -0.51 -20.82
N ASP A 178 -29.93 0.79 -20.80
CA ASP A 178 -29.18 1.75 -21.60
C ASP A 178 -27.70 1.72 -21.18
N GLN A 179 -26.78 1.66 -22.14
CA GLN A 179 -25.35 1.64 -21.87
C GLN A 179 -24.85 2.85 -21.06
N ARG A 180 -25.61 3.95 -20.96
CA ARG A 180 -25.27 5.13 -20.16
C ARG A 180 -25.55 4.96 -18.66
N GLU A 181 -26.28 3.93 -18.27
CA GLU A 181 -26.58 3.63 -16.87
C GLU A 181 -25.40 2.99 -16.12
N ILE A 182 -24.47 2.38 -16.87
CA ILE A 182 -23.26 1.74 -16.32
C ILE A 182 -22.00 2.25 -17.01
N ALA A 183 -21.07 2.73 -16.19
CA ALA A 183 -19.75 3.15 -16.63
C ALA A 183 -18.70 2.16 -16.13
N ALA A 184 -17.52 2.21 -16.75
CA ALA A 184 -16.41 1.35 -16.39
C ALA A 184 -15.10 2.10 -16.48
N THR A 185 -14.16 1.72 -15.63
CA THR A 185 -12.76 2.12 -15.67
C THR A 185 -11.90 0.90 -15.39
N PHE A 186 -10.58 1.01 -15.55
CA PHE A 186 -9.65 -0.06 -15.20
C PHE A 186 -8.49 0.46 -14.38
N ARG A 187 -7.88 -0.47 -13.65
CA ARG A 187 -6.58 -0.26 -13.04
C ARG A 187 -5.74 -1.53 -13.15
N ASN A 188 -4.44 -1.37 -12.95
CA ASN A 188 -3.56 -2.50 -12.71
C ASN A 188 -3.65 -2.89 -11.24
N TRP A 189 -4.09 -4.11 -10.99
CA TRP A 189 -3.93 -4.82 -9.73
C TRP A 189 -2.60 -5.60 -9.76
N SER A 190 -2.20 -6.18 -8.62
CA SER A 190 -1.01 -7.00 -8.40
C SER A 190 -0.39 -7.59 -9.67
N TYR A 191 0.92 -7.42 -9.85
CA TYR A 191 1.67 -7.96 -10.98
C TYR A 191 1.27 -7.40 -12.36
N GLY A 192 0.53 -6.29 -12.41
CA GLY A 192 0.06 -5.69 -13.66
C GLY A 192 -1.20 -6.35 -14.22
N TYR A 193 -1.92 -7.08 -13.37
CA TYR A 193 -3.13 -7.79 -13.73
C TYR A 193 -4.30 -6.83 -13.92
N PRO A 194 -5.17 -7.04 -14.92
CA PRO A 194 -6.27 -6.12 -15.16
C PRO A 194 -7.33 -6.27 -14.06
N GLU A 195 -7.71 -5.14 -13.49
CA GLU A 195 -8.92 -5.02 -12.67
C GLU A 195 -9.85 -4.02 -13.32
N ILE A 196 -11.06 -4.49 -13.61
CA ILE A 196 -12.12 -3.69 -14.21
C ILE A 196 -13.06 -3.27 -13.11
N VAL A 197 -13.39 -1.99 -13.11
CA VAL A 197 -14.28 -1.38 -12.13
C VAL A 197 -15.51 -0.89 -12.86
N LEU A 198 -16.60 -1.63 -12.72
CA LEU A 198 -17.93 -1.22 -13.17
C LEU A 198 -18.57 -0.38 -12.06
N TYR A 199 -19.31 0.66 -12.44
CA TYR A 199 -20.03 1.48 -11.48
C TYR A 199 -21.29 2.08 -12.09
N ASP A 200 -22.30 2.26 -11.24
CA ASP A 200 -23.55 2.90 -11.66
C ASP A 200 -23.30 4.40 -11.86
N THR A 201 -23.77 4.96 -12.98
CA THR A 201 -23.55 6.38 -13.31
C THR A 201 -24.36 7.33 -12.43
N THR A 202 -25.43 6.82 -11.81
CA THR A 202 -26.25 7.56 -10.85
C THR A 202 -25.56 7.59 -9.47
N ALA A 203 -25.30 8.80 -8.96
CA ALA A 203 -24.80 8.98 -7.60
C ALA A 203 -25.79 8.38 -6.58
N GLY A 204 -25.28 7.64 -5.60
CA GLY A 204 -26.09 6.86 -4.66
C GLY A 204 -26.37 5.42 -5.10
N GLY A 205 -26.01 5.03 -6.33
CA GLY A 205 -26.18 3.66 -6.85
C GLY A 205 -27.61 3.38 -7.32
N ALA A 206 -27.76 2.91 -8.56
CA ALA A 206 -29.04 2.48 -9.11
C ALA A 206 -29.31 0.98 -8.84
N GLY A 207 -28.30 0.25 -8.36
CA GLY A 207 -28.33 -1.18 -8.09
C GLY A 207 -27.91 -2.07 -9.26
N TYR A 208 -27.42 -1.52 -10.38
CA TYR A 208 -27.07 -2.33 -11.56
C TYR A 208 -25.85 -3.21 -11.31
N CYS A 209 -24.80 -2.66 -10.70
CA CYS A 209 -23.64 -3.46 -10.26
C CYS A 209 -24.03 -4.60 -9.32
N ARG A 210 -25.01 -4.36 -8.43
CA ARG A 210 -25.55 -5.40 -7.54
C ARG A 210 -26.32 -6.48 -8.32
N MET A 211 -27.09 -6.09 -9.34
CA MET A 211 -27.80 -7.04 -10.20
C MET A 211 -26.85 -7.92 -11.01
N LEU A 212 -25.73 -7.37 -11.49
CA LEU A 212 -24.70 -8.16 -12.19
C LEU A 212 -24.08 -9.22 -11.28
N LEU A 213 -23.78 -8.86 -10.03
CA LEU A 213 -23.21 -9.78 -9.04
C LEU A 213 -24.16 -10.95 -8.71
N ALA A 214 -25.48 -10.71 -8.75
CA ALA A 214 -26.48 -11.76 -8.56
C ALA A 214 -26.53 -12.75 -9.75
N GLY A 215 -25.96 -12.37 -10.90
CA GLY A 215 -25.79 -13.23 -12.05
C GLY A 215 -24.52 -14.06 -12.00
N ASN A 216 -24.06 -14.46 -13.18
CA ASN A 216 -22.89 -15.30 -13.35
C ASN A 216 -21.82 -14.53 -14.16
N VAL A 217 -20.57 -14.56 -13.71
CA VAL A 217 -19.46 -13.85 -14.36
C VAL A 217 -19.05 -14.47 -15.69
N ARG A 218 -19.12 -15.80 -15.85
CA ARG A 218 -18.97 -16.46 -17.16
C ARG A 218 -19.93 -15.90 -18.19
N LEU A 219 -21.22 -15.73 -17.86
CA LEU A 219 -22.20 -15.15 -18.79
C LEU A 219 -21.83 -13.72 -19.20
N LEU A 220 -21.33 -12.92 -18.26
CA LEU A 220 -20.84 -11.57 -18.55
C LEU A 220 -19.65 -11.60 -19.53
N LEU A 221 -18.68 -12.48 -19.30
CA LEU A 221 -17.51 -12.64 -20.17
C LEU A 221 -17.85 -13.24 -21.54
N GLU A 222 -18.82 -14.16 -21.62
CA GLU A 222 -19.32 -14.72 -22.88
C GLU A 222 -20.02 -13.63 -23.72
N LYS A 223 -20.83 -12.78 -23.10
CA LYS A 223 -21.42 -11.60 -23.77
C LYS A 223 -20.34 -10.62 -24.23
N ALA A 224 -19.28 -10.43 -23.45
CA ALA A 224 -18.14 -9.60 -23.86
C ALA A 224 -17.42 -10.21 -25.08
N CYS A 225 -17.21 -11.53 -25.11
CA CYS A 225 -16.67 -12.22 -26.28
C CYS A 225 -17.58 -12.05 -27.51
N ALA A 226 -18.90 -12.18 -27.35
CA ALA A 226 -19.85 -11.98 -28.45
C ALA A 226 -19.86 -10.53 -28.99
N ILE A 227 -19.56 -9.53 -28.16
CA ILE A 227 -19.36 -8.14 -28.62
C ILE A 227 -18.06 -8.02 -29.43
N LEU A 228 -16.99 -8.65 -28.96
CA LEU A 228 -15.68 -8.62 -29.61
C LEU A 228 -15.64 -9.45 -30.90
N ASP A 229 -16.49 -10.48 -31.01
CA ASP A 229 -16.72 -11.24 -32.24
C ASP A 229 -17.66 -10.48 -33.19
N CYS A 230 -17.11 -9.44 -33.81
CA CYS A 230 -17.88 -8.47 -34.57
C CYS A 230 -18.53 -9.11 -35.81
N PRO A 231 -19.85 -8.99 -36.01
CA PRO A 231 -20.54 -9.55 -37.18
C PRO A 231 -20.11 -8.92 -38.50
N ALA A 232 -19.57 -7.69 -38.46
CA ALA A 232 -19.00 -7.01 -39.63
C ALA A 232 -17.53 -7.38 -39.90
N ASN A 233 -16.95 -8.28 -39.09
CA ASN A 233 -15.56 -8.72 -39.14
C ASN A 233 -14.53 -7.58 -39.27
N CYS A 234 -14.71 -6.49 -38.52
CA CYS A 234 -13.81 -5.33 -38.58
C CYS A 234 -12.40 -5.65 -38.03
N THR A 235 -11.35 -4.94 -38.45
CA THR A 235 -9.97 -5.23 -38.02
C THR A 235 -9.67 -4.79 -36.59
N HIS A 236 -10.24 -3.66 -36.15
CA HIS A 236 -9.93 -3.04 -34.84
C HIS A 236 -11.19 -2.87 -33.99
N SER A 237 -12.06 -1.95 -34.40
CA SER A 237 -13.38 -1.71 -33.81
C SER A 237 -14.28 -1.00 -34.83
N CYS A 238 -15.59 -1.11 -34.66
CA CYS A 238 -16.57 -0.38 -35.46
C CYS A 238 -17.85 -0.15 -34.63
N ARG A 239 -18.83 0.55 -35.22
CA ARG A 239 -20.12 0.85 -34.59
C ARG A 239 -20.99 -0.38 -34.32
N ALA A 240 -20.73 -1.51 -34.99
CA ALA A 240 -21.46 -2.76 -34.75
C ALA A 240 -20.94 -3.55 -33.53
N CYS A 241 -19.73 -3.26 -33.03
CA CYS A 241 -19.17 -3.92 -31.85
C CYS A 241 -18.97 -2.94 -30.69
N LEU A 242 -17.88 -2.18 -30.69
CA LEU A 242 -17.38 -1.41 -29.55
C LEU A 242 -17.68 0.08 -29.63
N GLN A 243 -17.73 0.67 -30.82
CA GLN A 243 -17.77 2.13 -30.95
C GLN A 243 -19.17 2.67 -30.69
N SER A 244 -19.29 3.53 -29.67
CA SER A 244 -20.50 4.27 -29.31
C SER A 244 -20.23 5.78 -29.27
N PHE A 245 -21.29 6.58 -29.20
CA PHE A 245 -21.13 8.03 -29.06
C PHE A 245 -20.36 8.40 -27.78
N GLU A 246 -20.59 7.69 -26.68
CA GLU A 246 -20.00 8.00 -25.37
C GLU A 246 -18.49 7.74 -25.32
N ASN A 247 -18.00 6.76 -26.09
CA ASN A 247 -16.59 6.34 -26.05
C ASN A 247 -15.74 6.86 -27.22
N GLN A 248 -16.22 7.88 -27.95
CA GLN A 248 -15.55 8.49 -29.12
C GLN A 248 -14.08 8.82 -28.90
N MET A 249 -13.70 9.21 -27.69
CA MET A 249 -12.33 9.59 -27.33
C MET A 249 -11.35 8.40 -27.36
N HIS A 250 -11.86 7.17 -27.36
CA HIS A 250 -11.07 5.94 -27.26
C HIS A 250 -11.08 5.10 -28.53
N TRP A 251 -11.82 5.51 -29.58
CA TRP A 251 -12.00 4.71 -30.80
C TRP A 251 -10.68 4.25 -31.43
N GLU A 252 -9.68 5.12 -31.49
CA GLU A 252 -8.35 4.81 -32.07
C GLU A 252 -7.55 3.80 -31.24
N ARG A 253 -7.90 3.61 -29.96
CA ARG A 253 -7.21 2.68 -29.05
C ARG A 253 -7.81 1.29 -29.05
N PHE A 254 -9.02 1.13 -29.59
CA PHE A 254 -9.73 -0.14 -29.52
C PHE A 254 -9.16 -1.17 -30.50
N ASN A 255 -8.86 -2.37 -30.00
CA ASN A 255 -8.47 -3.51 -30.82
C ASN A 255 -9.10 -4.81 -30.29
N ARG A 256 -10.18 -5.26 -30.95
CA ARG A 256 -11.01 -6.37 -30.47
C ARG A 256 -10.32 -7.74 -30.49
N VAL A 257 -9.44 -7.97 -31.46
CA VAL A 257 -8.88 -9.30 -31.76
C VAL A 257 -8.04 -9.87 -30.61
N PRO A 258 -7.00 -9.17 -30.10
CA PRO A 258 -6.18 -9.71 -29.01
C PRO A 258 -6.98 -9.89 -27.72
N VAL A 259 -7.99 -9.06 -27.48
CA VAL A 259 -8.85 -9.17 -26.30
C VAL A 259 -9.79 -10.38 -26.40
N LEU A 260 -10.37 -10.64 -27.58
CA LEU A 260 -11.22 -11.81 -27.81
C LEU A 260 -10.45 -13.11 -27.57
N GLU A 261 -9.25 -13.22 -28.13
CA GLU A 261 -8.39 -14.40 -27.95
C GLU A 261 -8.02 -14.64 -26.48
N TRP A 262 -7.67 -13.56 -25.77
CA TRP A 262 -7.29 -13.65 -24.36
C TRP A 262 -8.48 -14.04 -23.47
N LEU A 263 -9.65 -13.40 -23.66
CA LEU A 263 -10.87 -13.75 -22.92
C LEU A 263 -11.32 -15.18 -23.22
N GLY A 264 -11.26 -15.62 -24.48
CA GLY A 264 -11.57 -17.00 -24.86
C GLY A 264 -10.70 -18.02 -24.13
N LYS A 265 -9.39 -17.75 -24.02
CA LYS A 265 -8.47 -18.59 -23.23
C LYS A 265 -8.83 -18.62 -21.74
N ARG A 266 -9.29 -17.51 -21.16
CA ARG A 266 -9.73 -17.45 -19.75
C ARG A 266 -11.01 -18.27 -19.54
N LEU A 267 -11.99 -18.14 -20.43
CA LEU A 267 -13.25 -18.89 -20.37
C LEU A 267 -13.07 -20.41 -20.52
N GLY A 268 -12.06 -20.84 -21.30
CA GLY A 268 -11.70 -22.23 -21.51
C GLY A 268 -10.78 -22.85 -20.45
N ALA A 269 -10.27 -22.07 -19.49
CA ALA A 269 -9.38 -22.57 -18.45
C ALA A 269 -10.12 -23.51 -17.48
N LYS A 270 -9.52 -24.66 -17.16
CA LYS A 270 -10.05 -25.64 -16.19
C LYS A 270 -9.42 -25.42 -14.81
N HIS A 271 -10.20 -25.60 -13.75
CA HIS A 271 -9.83 -25.34 -12.35
C HIS A 271 -8.64 -26.21 -11.83
N ASN A 272 -8.35 -27.34 -12.46
CA ASN A 272 -7.43 -28.36 -11.94
C ASN A 272 -6.17 -28.57 -12.81
N MET A 273 -5.76 -27.58 -13.60
CA MET A 273 -4.48 -27.68 -14.30
C MET A 273 -3.36 -27.31 -13.34
N ASN A 274 -2.40 -28.23 -13.16
CA ASN A 274 -1.13 -27.92 -12.50
C ASN A 274 -0.50 -26.69 -13.18
N PRO A 275 -0.46 -25.52 -12.51
CA PRO A 275 -0.04 -24.27 -13.14
C PRO A 275 1.46 -24.28 -13.49
N PHE A 276 2.21 -25.20 -12.89
CA PHE A 276 3.66 -25.33 -13.04
C PHE A 276 4.08 -26.47 -13.98
N ALA A 277 3.13 -27.16 -14.63
CA ALA A 277 3.42 -28.27 -15.54
C ALA A 277 4.38 -27.87 -16.67
N GLY A 278 4.22 -26.66 -17.23
CA GLY A 278 5.13 -26.13 -18.26
C GLY A 278 6.57 -25.92 -17.78
N ASN A 279 6.78 -25.81 -16.46
CA ASN A 279 8.09 -25.68 -15.82
C ASN A 279 8.59 -27.04 -15.27
N GLY A 280 7.96 -28.16 -15.66
CA GLY A 280 8.27 -29.49 -15.13
C GLY A 280 7.89 -29.66 -13.65
N GLY A 281 7.09 -28.76 -13.08
CA GLY A 281 6.60 -28.88 -11.71
C GLY A 281 5.63 -30.06 -11.61
N ALA A 282 5.89 -30.98 -10.69
CA ALA A 282 4.98 -32.06 -10.34
C ALA A 282 4.40 -31.80 -8.94
N PRO A 283 3.09 -32.04 -8.70
CA PRO A 283 2.50 -31.85 -7.39
C PRO A 283 3.13 -32.82 -6.37
N LEU A 284 3.41 -32.34 -5.16
CA LEU A 284 3.89 -33.19 -4.06
C LEU A 284 2.78 -34.07 -3.48
N ASN A 285 1.50 -33.66 -3.60
CA ASN A 285 0.31 -34.37 -3.11
C ASN A 285 0.41 -34.78 -1.62
N VAL A 286 0.85 -33.84 -0.78
CA VAL A 286 0.95 -34.01 0.68
C VAL A 286 0.33 -32.81 1.38
N ASP A 287 -0.25 -33.04 2.55
CA ASP A 287 -0.86 -31.98 3.37
C ASP A 287 0.21 -31.04 3.96
N ASP A 288 1.36 -31.60 4.36
CA ASP A 288 2.54 -30.85 4.81
C ASP A 288 3.74 -31.13 3.90
N PRO A 289 4.15 -30.15 3.06
CA PRO A 289 5.29 -30.30 2.17
C PRO A 289 6.64 -30.11 2.87
N MET A 290 6.67 -29.61 4.12
CA MET A 290 7.89 -29.18 4.80
C MET A 290 8.93 -30.30 4.97
N PRO A 291 8.60 -31.55 5.34
CA PRO A 291 9.61 -32.61 5.47
C PRO A 291 10.40 -32.87 4.17
N PHE A 292 9.73 -32.78 3.02
CA PHE A 292 10.36 -32.95 1.71
C PHE A 292 11.26 -31.78 1.35
N ILE A 293 10.82 -30.56 1.68
CA ILE A 293 11.59 -29.33 1.47
C ILE A 293 12.82 -29.34 2.37
N TRP A 294 12.68 -29.67 3.66
CA TRP A 294 13.78 -29.68 4.62
C TRP A 294 14.87 -30.69 4.27
N SER A 295 14.47 -31.89 3.84
CA SER A 295 15.42 -32.92 3.38
C SER A 295 16.28 -32.43 2.20
N ALA A 296 15.72 -31.62 1.31
CA ALA A 296 16.46 -31.00 0.21
C ALA A 296 17.28 -29.79 0.70
N TRP A 297 16.69 -28.93 1.53
CA TRP A 297 17.30 -27.73 2.09
C TRP A 297 18.57 -28.05 2.86
N ASP A 298 18.55 -29.06 3.74
CA ASP A 298 19.69 -29.41 4.59
C ASP A 298 20.95 -29.84 3.81
N LYS A 299 20.76 -30.37 2.61
CA LYS A 299 21.84 -30.79 1.70
C LYS A 299 22.33 -29.66 0.81
N ALA A 300 21.47 -28.69 0.54
CA ALA A 300 21.76 -27.60 -0.38
C ALA A 300 22.93 -26.73 0.09
N ARG A 301 23.73 -26.23 -0.85
CA ARG A 301 24.84 -25.29 -0.57
C ARG A 301 24.46 -23.86 -0.93
N HIS A 302 23.48 -23.69 -1.79
CA HIS A 302 22.97 -22.41 -2.27
C HIS A 302 21.44 -22.45 -2.31
N ALA A 303 20.78 -21.47 -1.68
CA ALA A 303 19.35 -21.28 -1.76
C ALA A 303 19.02 -19.92 -2.37
N VAL A 304 17.97 -19.88 -3.20
CA VAL A 304 17.35 -18.67 -3.73
C VAL A 304 15.90 -18.67 -3.25
N ILE A 305 15.53 -17.66 -2.47
CA ILE A 305 14.17 -17.50 -1.96
C ILE A 305 13.48 -16.39 -2.75
N LEU A 306 12.27 -16.65 -3.22
CA LEU A 306 11.38 -15.66 -3.80
C LEU A 306 10.17 -15.51 -2.87
N ALA A 307 10.04 -14.34 -2.24
CA ALA A 307 8.91 -14.00 -1.38
C ALA A 307 8.42 -12.55 -1.60
N SER A 308 7.20 -12.25 -1.17
CA SER A 308 6.69 -10.87 -1.18
C SER A 308 7.49 -9.98 -0.23
N SER A 309 7.74 -10.46 0.98
CA SER A 309 8.60 -9.85 1.99
C SER A 309 9.40 -10.92 2.75
N LEU A 310 10.39 -10.50 3.53
CA LEU A 310 11.09 -11.43 4.43
C LEU A 310 10.20 -11.85 5.62
N TYR A 311 9.36 -10.92 6.08
CA TYR A 311 8.43 -11.07 7.19
C TYR A 311 7.25 -10.12 7.03
N GLY A 312 6.07 -10.52 7.50
CA GLY A 312 4.84 -9.71 7.41
C GLY A 312 4.88 -8.44 8.25
N ALA A 313 3.93 -7.53 8.01
CA ALA A 313 3.80 -6.29 8.77
C ALA A 313 3.53 -6.53 10.27
N GLU A 314 2.90 -7.66 10.61
CA GLU A 314 2.62 -8.07 11.99
C GLU A 314 3.68 -9.01 12.60
N ALA A 315 4.79 -9.29 11.89
CA ALA A 315 5.85 -10.17 12.39
C ALA A 315 6.57 -9.66 13.66
N GLY A 316 6.10 -8.56 14.25
CA GLY A 316 6.50 -8.02 15.54
C GLY A 316 5.42 -8.05 16.64
N ALA A 317 4.28 -8.72 16.44
CA ALA A 317 3.26 -8.91 17.49
C ALA A 317 3.72 -9.99 18.50
N GLY A 318 4.88 -9.79 19.11
CA GLY A 318 5.33 -10.62 20.21
C GLY A 318 4.40 -10.49 21.42
N THR A 319 4.34 -11.55 22.22
CA THR A 319 3.61 -11.58 23.47
C THR A 319 4.33 -10.73 24.51
N GLY A 320 4.00 -9.44 24.64
CA GLY A 320 4.25 -8.58 25.81
C GLY A 320 5.71 -8.25 26.19
N ASP A 321 6.64 -9.18 26.04
CA ASP A 321 8.02 -9.17 26.55
C ASP A 321 9.07 -9.30 25.42
N ASP A 322 8.70 -9.70 24.20
CA ASP A 322 9.62 -9.98 23.08
C ASP A 322 9.22 -9.32 21.76
N PHE A 323 10.20 -8.97 20.91
CA PHE A 323 9.97 -8.34 19.61
C PHE A 323 9.60 -9.32 18.48
N LEU A 324 9.97 -10.60 18.62
CA LEU A 324 9.68 -11.67 17.67
C LEU A 324 8.96 -12.81 18.38
N GLY A 325 7.93 -13.38 17.76
CA GLY A 325 7.24 -14.56 18.29
C GLY A 325 8.15 -15.81 18.32
N PRO A 326 7.89 -16.79 19.21
CA PRO A 326 8.75 -17.97 19.38
C PRO A 326 8.90 -18.79 18.09
N ALA A 327 7.81 -19.00 17.36
CA ALA A 327 7.84 -19.74 16.09
C ALA A 327 8.64 -19.01 15.00
N PHE A 328 8.60 -17.67 14.99
CA PHE A 328 9.41 -16.86 14.06
C PHE A 328 10.90 -17.01 14.39
N ARG A 329 11.26 -16.89 15.68
CA ARG A 329 12.64 -17.04 16.14
C ARG A 329 13.22 -18.41 15.84
N GLU A 330 12.42 -19.47 16.01
CA GLU A 330 12.81 -20.82 15.66
C GLU A 330 13.19 -20.91 14.17
N ARG A 331 12.34 -20.40 13.27
CA ARG A 331 12.60 -20.39 11.82
C ARG A 331 13.81 -19.53 11.45
N LEU A 332 14.00 -18.38 12.10
CA LEU A 332 15.18 -17.55 11.91
C LEU A 332 16.46 -18.28 12.36
N ASN A 333 16.43 -18.95 13.51
CA ASN A 333 17.56 -19.71 14.02
C ASN A 333 17.88 -20.93 13.13
N GLN A 334 16.87 -21.58 12.54
CA GLN A 334 17.07 -22.63 11.54
C GLN A 334 17.80 -22.09 10.30
N LEU A 335 17.40 -20.93 9.78
CA LEU A 335 18.09 -20.27 8.66
C LEU A 335 19.54 -19.93 9.01
N ILE A 336 19.79 -19.37 10.19
CA ILE A 336 21.14 -19.02 10.65
C ILE A 336 22.01 -20.27 10.79
N SER A 337 21.46 -21.34 11.37
CA SER A 337 22.17 -22.62 11.52
C SER A 337 22.51 -23.23 10.16
N TRP A 338 21.59 -23.13 9.20
CA TRP A 338 21.83 -23.55 7.83
C TRP A 338 22.88 -22.68 7.15
N LEU A 339 22.92 -21.37 7.41
CA LEU A 339 23.95 -20.48 6.88
C LEU A 339 25.31 -20.75 7.52
N ALA A 340 25.43 -21.07 8.81
CA ALA A 340 26.72 -21.19 9.51
C ALA A 340 27.86 -21.91 8.74
N PRO A 341 27.68 -23.09 8.11
CA PRO A 341 28.75 -23.86 7.48
C PRO A 341 29.19 -23.40 6.07
N GLY A 342 29.14 -22.10 5.75
CA GLY A 342 29.67 -21.58 4.47
C GLY A 342 28.66 -21.48 3.31
N ARG A 343 27.37 -21.78 3.54
CA ARG A 343 26.30 -21.75 2.52
C ARG A 343 25.95 -20.35 2.02
N LYS A 344 25.35 -20.27 0.83
CA LYS A 344 24.95 -19.01 0.16
C LYS A 344 23.44 -18.85 0.09
N LEU A 345 22.96 -17.62 0.20
CA LEU A 345 21.55 -17.28 0.15
C LEU A 345 21.32 -16.03 -0.71
N ASP A 346 20.46 -16.14 -1.70
CA ASP A 346 19.89 -15.01 -2.42
C ASP A 346 18.42 -14.83 -1.96
N LEU A 347 18.09 -13.67 -1.40
CA LEU A 347 16.73 -13.29 -1.03
C LEU A 347 16.17 -12.33 -2.07
N CYS A 348 15.22 -12.79 -2.86
CA CYS A 348 14.51 -12.02 -3.86
C CYS A 348 13.15 -11.60 -3.29
N LEU A 349 12.98 -10.30 -3.04
CA LEU A 349 11.82 -9.76 -2.33
C LEU A 349 11.13 -8.66 -3.13
N SER A 350 9.80 -8.66 -3.15
CA SER A 350 9.03 -7.52 -3.68
C SER A 350 9.16 -6.29 -2.79
N GLU A 351 9.10 -6.52 -1.47
CA GLU A 351 9.29 -5.54 -0.41
C GLU A 351 10.56 -5.89 0.37
N LEU A 352 11.54 -4.99 0.32
CA LEU A 352 12.78 -5.14 1.07
C LEU A 352 12.53 -5.07 2.58
N PRO A 353 13.33 -5.78 3.40
CA PRO A 353 13.14 -5.78 4.84
C PRO A 353 13.39 -4.38 5.40
N ASP A 354 12.50 -3.97 6.30
CA ASP A 354 12.57 -2.68 6.98
C ASP A 354 13.19 -2.87 8.37
N PHE A 355 14.44 -2.43 8.49
CA PHE A 355 15.25 -2.45 9.70
C PHE A 355 15.28 -1.08 10.39
N SER A 356 14.18 -0.32 10.34
CA SER A 356 14.07 0.96 11.05
C SER A 356 13.75 0.79 12.53
N ALA A 357 13.91 1.86 13.31
CA ALA A 357 13.52 1.87 14.73
C ALA A 357 12.02 1.67 14.96
N GLU A 358 11.19 1.85 13.92
CA GLU A 358 9.75 1.59 13.98
C GLU A 358 9.44 0.08 13.95
N LYS A 359 10.40 -0.77 13.54
CA LYS A 359 10.26 -2.23 13.50
C LYS A 359 11.38 -2.95 14.27
N PRO A 360 11.30 -3.02 15.61
CA PRO A 360 12.33 -3.62 16.45
C PRO A 360 12.61 -5.11 16.13
N GLY A 361 11.59 -5.89 15.79
CA GLY A 361 11.77 -7.27 15.34
C GLY A 361 12.61 -7.36 14.07
N GLY A 362 12.50 -6.37 13.18
CA GLY A 362 13.36 -6.24 12.00
C GLY A 362 14.83 -6.01 12.39
N LEU A 363 15.11 -5.26 13.44
CA LEU A 363 16.48 -5.05 13.93
C LEU A 363 17.10 -6.31 14.52
N GLU A 364 16.34 -7.12 15.25
CA GLU A 364 16.83 -8.42 15.73
C GLU A 364 17.17 -9.35 14.54
N VAL A 365 16.34 -9.35 13.49
CA VAL A 365 16.62 -10.06 12.22
C VAL A 365 17.88 -9.51 11.55
N HIS A 366 18.03 -8.18 11.49
CA HIS A 366 19.19 -7.51 10.93
C HIS A 366 20.48 -7.97 11.60
N GLU A 367 20.57 -7.89 12.93
CA GLU A 367 21.79 -8.25 13.66
C GLU A 367 22.22 -9.69 13.42
N LYS A 368 21.25 -10.60 13.40
CA LYS A 368 21.48 -12.04 13.16
C LYS A 368 21.92 -12.35 11.73
N LEU A 369 21.42 -11.61 10.74
CA LEU A 369 21.74 -11.82 9.32
C LEU A 369 22.93 -10.98 8.82
N LEU A 370 23.29 -9.91 9.52
CA LEU A 370 24.35 -8.96 9.15
C LEU A 370 25.72 -9.63 8.90
N PRO A 371 26.20 -10.61 9.69
CA PRO A 371 27.48 -11.26 9.43
C PRO A 371 27.54 -11.88 8.03
N PHE A 372 26.48 -12.59 7.64
CA PHE A 372 26.39 -13.25 6.34
C PHE A 372 26.27 -12.26 5.17
N ALA A 373 25.61 -11.13 5.39
CA ALA A 373 25.54 -10.03 4.42
C ALA A 373 26.93 -9.39 4.21
N LYS A 374 27.67 -9.11 5.30
CA LYS A 374 29.05 -8.58 5.24
C LYS A 374 30.01 -9.52 4.51
N GLU A 375 29.84 -10.83 4.69
CA GLU A 375 30.60 -11.87 3.98
C GLU A 375 30.17 -12.07 2.51
N LYS A 376 29.17 -11.32 2.02
CA LYS A 376 28.55 -11.47 0.68
C LYS A 376 27.96 -12.86 0.41
N ARG A 377 27.64 -13.59 1.48
CA ARG A 377 27.02 -14.91 1.44
C ARG A 377 25.49 -14.83 1.52
N LEU A 378 24.96 -13.74 2.05
CA LEU A 378 23.58 -13.32 1.90
C LEU A 378 23.53 -12.14 0.93
N ARG A 379 22.70 -12.23 -0.10
CA ARG A 379 22.46 -11.17 -1.08
C ARG A 379 20.97 -10.86 -1.16
N LEU A 380 20.66 -9.59 -1.39
CA LEU A 380 19.29 -9.12 -1.56
C LEU A 380 19.05 -8.71 -3.00
N TRP A 381 17.88 -9.05 -3.52
CA TRP A 381 17.38 -8.67 -4.83
C TRP A 381 15.98 -8.12 -4.68
N ARG A 382 15.69 -7.06 -5.44
CA ARG A 382 14.36 -6.46 -5.55
C ARG A 382 13.64 -7.04 -6.75
N ILE A 383 12.48 -7.63 -6.50
CA ILE A 383 11.57 -8.14 -7.51
C ILE A 383 10.78 -6.95 -8.10
N PRO A 384 10.68 -6.81 -9.44
CA PRO A 384 9.84 -5.80 -10.06
C PRO A 384 8.37 -5.97 -9.69
N ALA A 385 7.64 -4.87 -9.51
CA ALA A 385 6.22 -4.90 -9.16
C ALA A 385 5.33 -5.64 -10.18
N SER A 386 5.78 -5.78 -11.43
CA SER A 386 5.11 -6.51 -12.50
C SER A 386 5.40 -8.01 -12.53
N PHE A 387 6.32 -8.51 -11.72
CA PHE A 387 6.73 -9.90 -11.72
C PHE A 387 5.81 -10.74 -10.82
N ASP A 388 4.99 -11.62 -11.40
CA ASP A 388 4.10 -12.49 -10.62
C ASP A 388 4.86 -13.66 -9.99
N ILE A 389 5.27 -13.46 -8.75
CA ILE A 389 5.98 -14.45 -7.94
C ILE A 389 5.23 -15.79 -7.79
N ARG A 390 3.89 -15.80 -7.90
CA ARG A 390 3.06 -17.02 -7.76
C ARG A 390 3.21 -17.95 -8.95
N MET A 391 3.65 -17.44 -10.10
CA MET A 391 3.90 -18.23 -11.30
C MET A 391 5.33 -18.79 -11.37
N HIS A 392 6.15 -18.53 -10.34
CA HIS A 392 7.56 -18.87 -10.28
C HIS A 392 7.90 -19.67 -9.00
N PRO A 393 9.07 -20.33 -8.91
CA PRO A 393 9.45 -21.04 -7.70
C PRO A 393 9.56 -20.08 -6.52
N ARG A 394 9.03 -20.47 -5.36
CA ARG A 394 9.26 -19.75 -4.09
C ARG A 394 10.63 -20.06 -3.49
N LEU A 395 11.18 -21.24 -3.80
CA LEU A 395 12.49 -21.68 -3.36
C LEU A 395 13.20 -22.42 -4.48
N ILE A 396 14.46 -22.09 -4.73
CA ILE A 396 15.36 -22.83 -5.61
C ILE A 396 16.58 -23.24 -4.79
N LEU A 397 16.90 -24.52 -4.78
CA LEU A 397 18.05 -25.11 -4.12
C LEU A 397 19.07 -25.55 -5.17
N ASP A 398 20.32 -25.18 -4.95
CA ASP A 398 21.47 -25.45 -5.83
C ASP A 398 21.14 -25.23 -7.32
N PRO A 399 20.76 -23.99 -7.71
CA PRO A 399 20.35 -23.69 -9.08
C PRO A 399 21.43 -24.06 -10.10
N GLY A 400 21.04 -24.77 -11.15
CA GLY A 400 21.94 -25.21 -12.22
C GLY A 400 22.73 -26.48 -11.92
N THR A 401 22.37 -27.22 -10.89
CA THR A 401 23.00 -28.51 -10.55
C THR A 401 22.03 -29.66 -10.76
N SER A 402 22.55 -30.86 -11.06
CA SER A 402 21.73 -32.07 -11.23
C SER A 402 20.99 -32.50 -9.96
N GLU A 403 21.47 -32.07 -8.79
CA GLU A 403 20.85 -32.33 -7.48
C GLU A 403 19.91 -31.18 -7.04
N GLY A 404 19.87 -30.09 -7.81
CA GLY A 404 19.07 -28.91 -7.50
C GLY A 404 17.57 -29.17 -7.63
N ALA A 405 16.78 -28.46 -6.82
CA ALA A 405 15.33 -28.57 -6.80
C ALA A 405 14.67 -27.19 -6.71
N ALA A 406 13.57 -27.02 -7.44
CA ALA A 406 12.73 -25.83 -7.36
C ALA A 406 11.36 -26.21 -6.78
N PHE A 407 10.87 -25.40 -5.84
CA PHE A 407 9.60 -25.61 -5.16
C PHE A 407 8.65 -24.43 -5.41
N TYR A 408 7.40 -24.76 -5.68
CA TYR A 408 6.34 -23.82 -6.04
C TYR A 408 5.15 -24.00 -5.10
N SER A 409 4.33 -22.96 -5.00
CA SER A 409 3.05 -23.01 -4.31
C SER A 409 2.02 -22.25 -5.13
N SER A 410 0.80 -22.77 -5.20
CA SER A 410 -0.33 -22.08 -5.84
C SER A 410 -1.12 -21.20 -4.86
N ASP A 411 -0.51 -20.81 -3.74
CA ASP A 411 -1.11 -19.92 -2.76
C ASP A 411 -1.46 -18.55 -3.38
N PRO A 412 -2.74 -18.12 -3.31
CA PRO A 412 -3.18 -16.88 -3.94
C PRO A 412 -2.58 -15.62 -3.32
N GLU A 413 -2.15 -15.66 -2.05
CA GLU A 413 -1.56 -14.52 -1.34
C GLU A 413 -0.16 -14.87 -0.79
N PRO A 414 0.93 -14.53 -1.52
CA PRO A 414 2.27 -14.84 -1.04
C PRO A 414 2.57 -14.04 0.23
N SER A 415 2.58 -14.74 1.36
CA SER A 415 2.98 -14.21 2.67
C SER A 415 4.50 -14.05 2.77
N GLY A 416 4.96 -13.35 3.82
CA GLY A 416 6.38 -13.21 4.10
C GLY A 416 7.05 -14.57 4.29
N TRP A 417 8.32 -14.68 3.93
CA TRP A 417 9.04 -15.97 3.99
C TRP A 417 8.95 -16.65 5.36
N PHE A 418 9.13 -15.88 6.44
CA PHE A 418 9.04 -16.40 7.80
C PHE A 418 7.61 -16.56 8.31
N ASP A 419 6.59 -16.14 7.58
CA ASP A 419 5.19 -16.35 7.92
C ASP A 419 4.71 -17.71 7.39
N SER A 420 5.01 -18.00 6.12
CA SER A 420 4.77 -19.30 5.48
C SER A 420 5.83 -19.58 4.41
N PHE A 421 6.64 -20.62 4.61
CA PHE A 421 7.74 -21.01 3.72
C PHE A 421 7.21 -21.39 2.33
N ILE A 422 6.53 -22.54 2.24
CA ILE A 422 5.91 -23.04 1.01
C ILE A 422 4.60 -23.75 1.41
N PRO A 423 3.45 -23.06 1.36
CA PRO A 423 2.17 -23.64 1.71
C PRO A 423 1.69 -24.64 0.65
N ALA A 424 0.88 -25.61 1.08
CA ALA A 424 0.16 -26.50 0.19
C ALA A 424 -0.95 -25.74 -0.58
N PRO A 425 -1.26 -26.10 -1.83
CA PRO A 425 -0.62 -27.15 -2.63
C PRO A 425 0.79 -26.78 -3.08
N ALA A 426 1.75 -27.69 -2.86
CA ALA A 426 3.15 -27.50 -3.21
C ALA A 426 3.56 -28.40 -4.39
N PHE A 427 4.46 -27.89 -5.22
CA PHE A 427 4.96 -28.57 -6.41
C PHE A 427 6.47 -28.55 -6.42
N LYS A 428 7.09 -29.55 -7.05
CA LYS A 428 8.54 -29.68 -7.17
C LYS A 428 8.94 -29.92 -8.63
N SER A 429 9.99 -29.26 -9.09
CA SER A 429 10.69 -29.57 -10.33
C SER A 429 12.20 -29.69 -10.09
N PRO A 430 12.96 -30.33 -11.00
CA PRO A 430 14.41 -30.25 -11.01
C PRO A 430 14.87 -28.81 -11.29
N ALA A 431 15.91 -28.34 -10.61
CA ALA A 431 16.55 -27.04 -10.89
C ALA A 431 17.82 -27.19 -11.75
N ALA A 432 17.83 -28.18 -12.65
CA ALA A 432 19.03 -28.60 -13.37
C ALA A 432 19.49 -27.63 -14.46
N ASP A 433 18.59 -26.78 -14.99
CA ASP A 433 18.95 -25.78 -15.98
C ASP A 433 19.55 -24.53 -15.29
N PRO A 434 20.86 -24.25 -15.48
CA PRO A 434 21.52 -23.11 -14.85
C PRO A 434 20.98 -21.76 -15.33
N SER A 435 20.34 -21.74 -16.50
CA SER A 435 19.75 -20.54 -17.06
C SER A 435 18.45 -20.15 -16.33
N VAL A 436 17.79 -21.04 -15.60
CA VAL A 436 16.53 -20.72 -14.89
C VAL A 436 16.73 -19.60 -13.89
N TRP A 437 17.71 -19.72 -12.99
CA TRP A 437 18.04 -18.63 -12.07
C TRP A 437 18.59 -17.42 -12.82
N ALA A 438 19.42 -17.62 -13.85
CA ALA A 438 20.00 -16.52 -14.61
C ALA A 438 18.95 -15.67 -15.34
N ASN A 439 17.91 -16.30 -15.88
CA ASN A 439 16.80 -15.66 -16.56
C ASN A 439 15.83 -15.04 -15.57
N LEU A 440 15.55 -15.70 -14.43
CA LEU A 440 14.71 -15.14 -13.36
C LEU A 440 15.30 -13.84 -12.83
N LYS A 441 16.61 -13.81 -12.55
CA LYS A 441 17.29 -12.63 -12.03
C LYS A 441 17.52 -11.53 -13.06
N ASP A 442 17.36 -11.79 -14.36
CA ASP A 442 17.64 -10.84 -15.46
C ASP A 442 16.76 -9.58 -15.38
N GLY A 443 15.60 -9.67 -14.72
CA GLY A 443 14.74 -8.53 -14.42
C GLY A 443 14.88 -7.97 -13.00
N PHE A 444 15.68 -8.58 -12.13
CA PHE A 444 15.79 -8.18 -10.72
C PHE A 444 16.90 -7.15 -10.54
N SER A 445 16.67 -6.18 -9.66
CA SER A 445 17.68 -5.17 -9.35
C SER A 445 18.26 -5.39 -7.97
N ALA A 446 19.52 -4.98 -7.77
CA ALA A 446 20.03 -4.79 -6.43
C ALA A 446 19.25 -3.64 -5.74
N PRO A 447 19.07 -3.67 -4.40
CA PRO A 447 18.53 -2.54 -3.66
C PRO A 447 19.27 -1.23 -3.97
N ASP A 448 18.53 -0.13 -4.13
CA ASP A 448 19.12 1.22 -4.32
C ASP A 448 20.04 1.61 -3.15
N SER A 449 19.71 1.10 -1.96
CA SER A 449 20.50 1.20 -0.73
C SER A 449 20.50 -0.15 -0.04
N ASP A 450 21.66 -0.57 0.47
CA ASP A 450 21.77 -1.82 1.23
C ASP A 450 21.03 -1.68 2.56
N PRO A 451 19.91 -2.40 2.79
CA PRO A 451 19.17 -2.29 4.05
C PRO A 451 20.00 -2.75 5.25
N PHE A 452 21.04 -3.58 5.05
CA PHE A 452 21.95 -3.97 6.12
C PHE A 452 22.86 -2.83 6.60
N VAL A 453 22.91 -1.71 5.87
CA VAL A 453 23.59 -0.48 6.31
C VAL A 453 22.60 0.39 7.06
N LEU A 454 22.58 0.24 8.39
CA LEU A 454 21.73 1.06 9.25
C LEU A 454 22.12 2.55 9.22
N PRO A 455 21.16 3.48 9.37
CA PRO A 455 21.46 4.89 9.53
C PRO A 455 22.41 5.12 10.70
N ARG A 456 23.38 6.05 10.56
CA ARG A 456 24.31 6.41 11.65
C ARG A 456 23.61 6.98 12.89
N THR A 457 22.36 7.41 12.73
CA THR A 457 21.51 7.94 13.80
C THR A 457 20.87 6.83 14.64
N LEU A 458 20.93 5.58 14.19
CA LEU A 458 20.35 4.43 14.85
C LEU A 458 21.41 3.70 15.69
N SER A 459 21.05 3.34 16.92
CA SER A 459 21.85 2.45 17.78
C SER A 459 20.95 1.47 18.52
N VAL A 460 21.44 0.25 18.67
CA VAL A 460 20.80 -0.84 19.42
C VAL A 460 21.73 -1.21 20.58
N LYS A 461 21.16 -1.42 21.76
CA LYS A 461 21.88 -1.86 22.96
C LYS A 461 21.09 -2.94 23.67
N HIS A 462 21.78 -4.02 24.04
CA HIS A 462 21.21 -5.11 24.82
C HIS A 462 21.80 -5.11 26.22
N TYR A 463 20.93 -5.33 27.19
CA TYR A 463 21.28 -5.48 28.59
C TYR A 463 20.93 -6.89 29.07
N GLN A 464 21.90 -7.57 29.64
CA GLN A 464 21.71 -8.89 30.24
C GLN A 464 21.06 -8.77 31.63
N SER A 465 20.51 -9.87 32.13
CA SER A 465 20.04 -9.96 33.51
C SER A 465 21.20 -9.74 34.49
N GLY A 466 21.00 -8.87 35.47
CA GLY A 466 22.00 -8.43 36.44
C GLY A 466 22.88 -7.27 35.98
N GLU A 467 22.84 -6.87 34.70
CA GLU A 467 23.69 -5.79 34.18
C GLU A 467 23.24 -4.41 34.68
N SER A 468 24.19 -3.57 35.10
CA SER A 468 23.89 -2.21 35.58
C SER A 468 23.46 -1.28 34.43
N ARG A 469 22.38 -0.53 34.63
CA ARG A 469 21.83 0.39 33.62
C ARG A 469 22.55 1.74 33.65
N ASN A 470 22.91 2.27 32.49
CA ASN A 470 23.53 3.59 32.38
C ASN A 470 22.65 4.56 31.58
N ILE A 471 21.66 5.12 32.28
CA ILE A 471 20.66 6.04 31.69
C ILE A 471 21.31 7.27 31.07
N ILE A 472 22.33 7.82 31.73
CA ILE A 472 23.05 9.01 31.24
C ILE A 472 23.75 8.72 29.91
N ALA A 473 24.39 7.56 29.77
CA ALA A 473 25.05 7.18 28.52
C ALA A 473 24.03 6.85 27.42
N ASP A 474 22.99 6.08 27.75
CA ASP A 474 21.99 5.62 26.77
C ASP A 474 21.16 6.78 26.20
N PHE A 475 20.94 7.81 27.01
CA PHE A 475 20.21 9.02 26.64
C PHE A 475 21.13 10.23 26.50
N ALA A 476 22.42 10.03 26.21
CA ALA A 476 23.38 11.14 26.08
C ALA A 476 22.97 12.20 25.04
N PHE A 477 22.15 11.84 24.05
CA PHE A 477 21.58 12.78 23.07
C PHE A 477 20.66 13.84 23.70
N CYS A 478 20.12 13.56 24.89
CA CYS A 478 19.32 14.49 25.69
C CYS A 478 20.15 15.56 26.40
N ALA A 479 21.47 15.35 26.52
CA ALA A 479 22.32 16.20 27.33
C ALA A 479 22.30 17.65 26.83
N LYS A 480 22.24 18.61 27.77
CA LYS A 480 22.24 20.05 27.51
C LYS A 480 21.12 20.51 26.56
N ARG A 481 19.94 19.87 26.63
CA ARG A 481 18.75 20.28 25.86
C ARG A 481 17.56 20.52 26.78
N GLN A 482 16.63 21.34 26.30
CA GLN A 482 15.26 21.41 26.80
C GLN A 482 14.32 20.98 25.67
N PHE A 483 13.35 20.14 25.98
CA PHE A 483 12.40 19.62 24.99
C PHE A 483 11.07 20.39 25.05
N GLU A 484 10.46 20.56 23.88
CA GLU A 484 9.10 21.11 23.80
C GLU A 484 8.11 20.08 24.34
N LEU A 485 8.26 18.83 23.90
CA LEU A 485 7.36 17.75 24.27
C LEU A 485 8.11 16.42 24.36
N LEU A 486 7.84 15.67 25.42
CA LEU A 486 8.22 14.26 25.55
C LEU A 486 6.97 13.41 25.44
N ARG A 487 6.89 12.49 24.46
CA ARG A 487 5.77 11.54 24.34
C ARG A 487 6.20 10.17 24.84
N ILE A 488 5.43 9.59 25.74
CA ILE A 488 5.63 8.23 26.26
C ILE A 488 4.40 7.41 25.86
N GLU A 489 4.63 6.38 25.06
CA GLU A 489 3.65 5.36 24.71
C GLU A 489 4.04 4.08 25.42
N ASP A 490 3.25 3.70 26.42
CA ASP A 490 3.53 2.51 27.22
C ASP A 490 2.21 2.07 27.89
N PRO A 491 1.67 0.89 27.53
CA PRO A 491 0.40 0.40 28.06
C PRO A 491 0.29 0.34 29.58
N PHE A 492 1.41 0.14 30.30
CA PHE A 492 1.41 -0.17 31.72
C PHE A 492 2.03 0.91 32.60
N VAL A 493 2.59 1.97 32.02
CA VAL A 493 3.42 2.96 32.73
C VAL A 493 2.69 3.71 33.85
N LEU A 494 1.37 3.92 33.75
CA LEU A 494 0.53 4.55 34.78
C LEU A 494 -0.51 3.59 35.39
N THR A 495 -0.46 2.31 35.05
CA THR A 495 -1.50 1.34 35.45
C THR A 495 -1.27 0.82 36.87
N HIS A 496 -0.01 0.70 37.31
CA HIS A 496 0.37 0.20 38.64
C HIS A 496 1.39 1.12 39.32
N SER A 497 1.37 1.16 40.66
CA SER A 497 2.23 2.04 41.47
C SER A 497 3.73 1.77 41.24
N THR A 498 4.13 0.52 41.06
CA THR A 498 5.53 0.15 40.76
C THR A 498 6.01 0.73 39.43
N ASN A 499 5.20 0.63 38.37
CA ASN A 499 5.53 1.15 37.04
C ASN A 499 5.61 2.67 37.05
N TYR A 500 4.70 3.31 37.79
CA TYR A 500 4.73 4.75 38.02
C TYR A 500 6.00 5.20 38.76
N LEU A 501 6.45 4.45 39.77
CA LEU A 501 7.69 4.74 40.48
C LEU A 501 8.92 4.61 39.56
N HIS A 502 8.94 3.58 38.71
CA HIS A 502 9.98 3.44 37.68
C HIS A 502 9.98 4.62 36.70
N LEU A 503 8.80 5.08 36.26
CA LEU A 503 8.68 6.27 35.41
C LEU A 503 9.26 7.52 36.09
N ARG A 504 8.88 7.79 37.35
CA ARG A 504 9.39 8.95 38.09
C ARG A 504 10.91 8.92 38.21
N THR A 505 11.44 7.78 38.64
CA THR A 505 12.88 7.58 38.81
C THR A 505 13.61 7.76 37.48
N PHE A 506 13.09 7.17 36.41
CA PHE A 506 13.62 7.33 35.06
C PHE A 506 13.67 8.81 34.61
N LEU A 507 12.60 9.57 34.81
CA LEU A 507 12.54 10.99 34.47
C LEU A 507 13.47 11.84 35.34
N GLU A 508 13.61 11.53 36.64
CA GLU A 508 14.56 12.21 37.53
C GLU A 508 16.01 11.99 37.11
N GLU A 509 16.36 10.76 36.70
CA GLU A 509 17.70 10.46 36.18
C GLU A 509 17.97 11.19 34.85
N LEU A 510 17.00 11.26 33.94
CA LEU A 510 17.14 12.06 32.71
C LEU A 510 17.24 13.57 32.98
N ALA A 511 16.52 14.07 33.99
CA ALA A 511 16.57 15.48 34.35
C ALA A 511 17.97 15.95 34.77
N LYS A 512 18.84 15.05 35.24
CA LYS A 512 20.24 15.36 35.58
C LYS A 512 21.08 15.84 34.38
N ILE A 513 20.67 15.49 33.16
CA ILE A 513 21.39 15.85 31.93
C ILE A 513 20.67 16.91 31.08
N TRP A 514 19.43 17.25 31.40
CA TRP A 514 18.70 18.31 30.72
C TRP A 514 19.15 19.72 31.16
N VAL A 515 18.95 20.72 30.31
CA VAL A 515 19.07 22.13 30.72
C VAL A 515 17.92 22.51 31.65
N ALA A 516 16.72 22.05 31.31
CA ALA A 516 15.50 22.28 32.05
C ALA A 516 14.50 21.17 31.72
N TRP A 517 13.49 21.01 32.58
CA TRP A 517 12.40 20.08 32.33
C TRP A 517 11.67 20.40 31.00
N PRO A 518 11.13 19.38 30.30
CA PRO A 518 10.33 19.59 29.09
C PRO A 518 9.13 20.49 29.36
N LYS A 519 8.68 21.26 28.37
CA LYS A 519 7.47 22.09 28.54
C LYS A 519 6.21 21.23 28.74
N GLY A 520 6.14 20.09 28.03
CA GLY A 520 5.09 19.11 28.20
C GLY A 520 5.60 17.67 28.21
N ILE A 521 4.86 16.80 28.89
CA ILE A 521 4.97 15.35 28.77
C ILE A 521 3.59 14.80 28.40
N GLU A 522 3.52 14.07 27.29
CA GLU A 522 2.33 13.35 26.87
C GLU A 522 2.47 11.87 27.17
N VAL A 523 1.49 11.25 27.83
CA VAL A 523 1.50 9.82 28.14
C VAL A 523 0.27 9.12 27.57
N LYS A 524 0.50 8.12 26.72
CA LYS A 524 -0.53 7.19 26.22
C LYS A 524 -0.38 5.87 26.96
N PHE A 525 -1.40 5.48 27.71
CA PHE A 525 -1.41 4.31 28.59
C PHE A 525 -2.77 3.62 28.58
N ARG A 526 -2.83 2.39 29.10
CA ARG A 526 -4.09 1.65 29.24
C ARG A 526 -4.69 1.90 30.62
N GLU A 527 -5.99 2.20 30.65
CA GLU A 527 -6.72 2.36 31.91
C GLU A 527 -6.63 1.06 32.73
N ALA A 528 -6.41 1.19 34.03
CA ALA A 528 -6.51 0.05 34.96
C ALA A 528 -7.99 -0.31 35.16
N GLU A 529 -8.32 -1.61 35.13
CA GLU A 529 -9.71 -2.08 35.25
C GLU A 529 -10.35 -1.69 36.59
N ASP A 530 -9.54 -1.56 37.64
CA ASP A 530 -9.93 -1.18 39.00
C ASP A 530 -9.92 0.34 39.24
N GLY A 531 -9.61 1.14 38.23
CA GLY A 531 -9.55 2.61 38.34
C GLY A 531 -8.32 3.17 39.07
N THR A 532 -7.36 2.33 39.49
CA THR A 532 -6.16 2.77 40.24
C THR A 532 -5.30 3.80 39.51
N HIS A 533 -5.33 3.80 38.18
CA HIS A 533 -4.65 4.77 37.34
C HIS A 533 -5.10 6.23 37.59
N ILE A 534 -6.33 6.48 38.05
CA ILE A 534 -6.86 7.85 38.27
C ILE A 534 -6.02 8.60 39.31
N ALA A 535 -5.80 7.98 40.48
CA ALA A 535 -4.99 8.56 41.55
C ALA A 535 -3.53 8.76 41.10
N THR A 536 -3.00 7.81 40.33
CA THR A 536 -1.64 7.85 39.77
C THR A 536 -1.47 9.02 38.80
N VAL A 537 -2.46 9.26 37.92
CA VAL A 537 -2.45 10.39 36.98
C VAL A 537 -2.50 11.73 37.71
N GLU A 538 -3.31 11.87 38.76
CA GLU A 538 -3.40 13.11 39.53
C GLU A 538 -2.14 13.40 40.36
N ASP A 539 -1.50 12.37 40.92
CA ASP A 539 -0.19 12.52 41.56
C ASP A 539 0.87 12.94 40.54
N PHE A 540 0.89 12.29 39.38
CA PHE A 540 1.85 12.61 38.32
C PHE A 540 1.68 14.03 37.78
N ARG A 541 0.44 14.50 37.60
CA ARG A 541 0.15 15.87 37.19
C ARG A 541 0.70 16.88 38.20
N ARG A 542 0.46 16.66 39.50
CA ARG A 542 0.95 17.54 40.57
C ARG A 542 2.49 17.54 40.63
N TRP A 543 3.10 16.37 40.52
CA TRP A 543 4.55 16.21 40.52
C TRP A 543 5.22 16.93 39.35
N LEU A 544 4.66 16.81 38.13
CA LEU A 544 5.17 17.53 36.94
C LEU A 544 4.93 19.04 37.01
N ALA A 545 3.79 19.48 37.53
CA ALA A 545 3.49 20.90 37.71
C ALA A 545 4.53 21.58 38.61
N ALA A 546 5.00 20.91 39.67
CA ALA A 546 6.08 21.39 40.54
C ALA A 546 7.43 21.54 39.82
N LYS A 547 7.59 20.97 38.62
CA LYS A 547 8.77 21.10 37.75
C LYS A 547 8.56 22.08 36.58
N GLY A 548 7.39 22.73 36.51
CA GLY A 548 7.03 23.61 35.40
C GLY A 548 6.65 22.87 34.10
N THR A 549 6.26 21.60 34.21
CA THR A 549 5.93 20.74 33.06
C THR A 549 4.45 20.38 33.04
N CYS A 550 3.80 20.52 31.88
CA CYS A 550 2.40 20.13 31.69
C CYS A 550 2.27 18.63 31.39
N LEU A 551 1.31 17.95 32.03
CA LEU A 551 0.93 16.56 31.70
C LEU A 551 -0.25 16.53 30.73
N ILE A 552 -0.08 15.83 29.61
CA ILE A 552 -1.13 15.49 28.65
C ILE A 552 -1.36 13.98 28.70
N THR A 553 -2.59 13.52 28.91
CA THR A 553 -2.91 12.09 28.98
C THR A 553 -3.73 11.63 27.80
N ARG A 554 -3.39 10.47 27.24
CA ARG A 554 -4.16 9.77 26.20
C ARG A 554 -4.54 8.36 26.67
N PRO A 555 -5.49 8.23 27.60
CA PRO A 555 -5.91 6.92 28.10
C PRO A 555 -6.53 6.09 26.97
N GLN A 556 -6.35 4.78 27.04
CA GLN A 556 -7.00 3.80 26.16
C GLN A 556 -7.86 2.85 26.99
N PRO A 557 -9.13 2.59 26.59
CA PRO A 557 -10.03 1.72 27.32
C PRO A 557 -9.46 0.31 27.50
N ALA A 558 -9.58 -0.26 28.69
CA ALA A 558 -9.19 -1.64 28.96
C ALA A 558 -10.15 -2.68 28.32
N LYS A 559 -11.43 -2.34 28.21
CA LYS A 559 -12.53 -3.19 27.71
C LYS A 559 -13.46 -2.41 26.77
N GLY A 560 -14.29 -3.14 26.03
CA GLY A 560 -15.36 -2.58 25.20
C GLY A 560 -15.04 -2.48 23.70
N PRO A 561 -16.04 -2.13 22.88
CA PRO A 561 -15.94 -2.11 21.41
C PRO A 561 -15.00 -1.02 20.86
N THR A 562 -14.62 -0.05 21.71
CA THR A 562 -13.66 1.01 21.38
C THR A 562 -12.22 0.67 21.79
N ARG A 563 -11.99 -0.52 22.38
CA ARG A 563 -10.64 -0.98 22.77
C ARG A 563 -9.77 -1.09 21.53
N LYS A 564 -8.67 -0.34 21.52
CA LYS A 564 -7.59 -0.50 20.56
C LYS A 564 -6.46 -1.29 21.20
N PHE A 565 -6.01 -2.35 20.52
CA PHE A 565 -4.80 -3.06 20.92
C PHE A 565 -3.59 -2.17 20.57
N PHE A 566 -2.88 -1.70 21.59
CA PHE A 566 -1.59 -1.07 21.44
C PHE A 566 -0.63 -1.68 22.46
N HIS A 567 0.57 -1.98 22.00
CA HIS A 567 1.63 -2.64 22.76
C HIS A 567 2.96 -1.87 22.71
N ASP A 568 3.00 -0.76 21.95
CA ASP A 568 4.20 0.05 21.74
C ASP A 568 4.79 0.53 23.07
N ARG A 569 6.11 0.38 23.21
CA ARG A 569 6.91 0.82 24.36
C ARG A 569 7.94 1.85 23.90
N ARG A 570 7.48 3.06 23.67
CA ARG A 570 8.22 4.09 22.94
C ARG A 570 8.27 5.40 23.71
N ILE A 571 9.41 6.06 23.62
CA ILE A 571 9.64 7.41 24.11
C ILE A 571 10.09 8.28 22.93
N ARG A 572 9.43 9.40 22.70
CA ARG A 572 9.77 10.36 21.63
C ARG A 572 10.06 11.73 22.23
N PHE A 573 11.23 12.26 21.93
CA PHE A 573 11.72 13.55 22.40
C PHE A 573 11.62 14.58 21.26
N GLU A 574 10.80 15.63 21.42
CA GLU A 574 10.57 16.66 20.40
C GLU A 574 11.21 18.00 20.83
N LEU A 575 12.10 18.55 20.00
CA LEU A 575 12.80 19.81 20.32
C LEU A 575 12.03 21.08 19.94
N THR A 576 11.15 21.03 18.94
CA THR A 576 10.51 22.22 18.37
C THR A 576 9.01 22.02 18.17
N ALA A 577 8.21 23.04 18.41
CA ALA A 577 6.77 23.07 18.13
C ALA A 577 6.46 23.30 16.63
N THR A 578 7.09 22.54 15.73
CA THR A 578 6.92 22.68 14.27
C THR A 578 6.15 21.51 13.68
N LEU A 579 5.58 21.68 12.48
CA LEU A 579 4.91 20.60 11.73
C LEU A 579 5.86 19.42 11.41
N LYS A 580 7.18 19.65 11.42
CA LYS A 580 8.24 18.64 11.32
C LYS A 580 9.24 18.88 12.46
N PRO A 581 8.97 18.36 13.66
CA PRO A 581 9.87 18.54 14.80
C PRO A 581 11.17 17.77 14.57
N LYS A 582 12.29 18.30 15.08
CA LYS A 582 13.49 17.47 15.26
C LYS A 582 13.23 16.51 16.41
N VAL A 583 13.36 15.20 16.13
CA VAL A 583 13.00 14.16 17.10
C VAL A 583 14.13 13.19 17.40
N ALA A 584 14.15 12.67 18.62
CA ALA A 584 14.81 11.42 18.94
C ALA A 584 13.75 10.44 19.41
N GLN A 585 13.87 9.19 19.00
CA GLN A 585 12.97 8.13 19.38
C GLN A 585 13.75 7.04 20.07
N VAL A 586 13.20 6.52 21.16
CA VAL A 586 13.75 5.39 21.90
C VAL A 586 12.65 4.36 22.09
N LEU A 587 12.95 3.10 21.82
CA LEU A 587 12.07 1.98 22.03
C LEU A 587 12.72 1.02 23.02
N LEU A 588 11.95 0.59 24.02
CA LEU A 588 12.42 -0.23 25.13
C LEU A 588 11.67 -1.56 25.13
N THR A 589 12.37 -2.70 25.05
CA THR A 589 11.72 -4.02 25.23
C THR A 589 11.04 -4.06 26.60
N GLY A 590 9.75 -4.36 26.61
CA GLY A 590 9.00 -4.52 27.86
C GLY A 590 8.67 -3.22 28.61
N GLY A 591 9.16 -2.05 28.18
CA GLY A 591 8.81 -0.75 28.77
C GLY A 591 9.84 -0.15 29.72
N ILE A 592 9.49 1.01 30.27
CA ILE A 592 10.37 1.77 31.20
C ILE A 592 10.61 0.95 32.48
N ASP A 593 9.62 0.22 32.96
CA ASP A 593 9.70 -0.60 34.17
C ASP A 593 10.74 -1.74 34.03
N ARG A 594 10.78 -2.41 32.88
CA ARG A 594 11.78 -3.46 32.59
C ARG A 594 13.16 -2.87 32.39
N TYR A 595 13.25 -1.75 31.67
CA TYR A 595 14.52 -1.03 31.52
C TYR A 595 15.12 -0.63 32.87
N MET A 596 14.30 -0.13 33.79
CA MET A 596 14.72 0.27 35.14
C MET A 596 15.00 -0.91 36.09
N ASN A 597 14.61 -2.13 35.73
CA ASN A 597 14.84 -3.33 36.53
C ASN A 597 16.04 -4.12 36.00
N SER A 598 17.19 -4.00 36.69
CA SER A 598 18.42 -4.69 36.29
C SER A 598 18.32 -6.22 36.30
N ARG A 599 17.34 -6.82 36.98
CA ARG A 599 17.16 -8.29 37.03
C ARG A 599 16.54 -8.88 35.76
N VAL A 600 15.99 -8.05 34.89
CA VAL A 600 15.34 -8.50 33.66
C VAL A 600 16.26 -8.16 32.48
N GLU A 601 16.23 -8.96 31.42
CA GLU A 601 16.87 -8.59 30.17
C GLU A 601 16.08 -7.46 29.50
N CYS A 602 16.77 -6.52 28.86
CA CYS A 602 16.09 -5.52 28.03
C CYS A 602 16.97 -5.03 26.90
N SER A 603 16.35 -4.61 25.80
CA SER A 603 17.00 -3.97 24.67
C SER A 603 16.45 -2.56 24.49
N LEU A 604 17.35 -1.65 24.11
CA LEU A 604 17.08 -0.26 23.82
C LEU A 604 17.45 0.00 22.36
N VAL A 605 16.49 0.49 21.58
CA VAL A 605 16.70 0.96 20.20
C VAL A 605 16.51 2.46 20.19
N SER A 606 17.52 3.22 19.80
CA SER A 606 17.45 4.68 19.71
C SER A 606 17.76 5.19 18.31
N GLN A 607 16.88 6.03 17.77
CA GLN A 607 17.07 6.79 16.54
C GLN A 607 17.13 8.28 16.85
N ASN A 608 18.28 8.90 16.65
CA ASN A 608 18.53 10.30 17.01
C ASN A 608 18.63 11.22 15.79
N GLU A 609 17.61 12.03 15.55
CA GLU A 609 17.56 13.02 14.45
C GLU A 609 17.65 14.47 14.97
N LEU A 610 18.10 14.66 16.21
CA LEU A 610 18.18 15.98 16.86
C LEU A 610 19.34 16.86 16.35
N GLY A 611 20.25 16.32 15.54
CA GLY A 611 21.50 16.96 15.12
C GLY A 611 22.55 17.04 16.26
N ARG A 612 23.78 17.47 15.97
CA ARG A 612 24.83 17.64 17.00
C ARG A 612 24.39 18.69 18.03
N ALA A 613 24.67 18.43 19.31
CA ALA A 613 24.55 19.46 20.34
C ALA A 613 25.63 20.51 20.06
N GLY A 614 25.23 21.78 19.98
CA GLY A 614 26.14 22.92 19.83
C GLY A 614 26.96 23.16 21.08
#